data_AF-A0A1L3JN34-F1
#
_entry.id   AF-A0A1L3JN34-F1
#
_cell.length_a   1.000
_cell.length_b   1.000
_cell.length_c   1.000
_cell.angle_alpha   90.00
_cell.angle_beta   90.00
_cell.angle_gamma   90.00
#
_symmetry.space_group_name_H-M   'P 1'
#
loop_
_entity.id
_entity.type
_entity.pdbx_description
1 polymer ?
#
loop_
_entity_poly.entity_id
_entity_poly.type
_entity_poly.pdbx_seq_one_letter_code
_entity_poly.pdbx_strand_id
1 'polypeptide(L)' 'MFTTGRIVFAICFIIVFVGFMIFSYIKDAKSHSIHYKNTAKYVGIALITTIAVLILSKYIF' A
#
# COMPACT_ATOMS: atom_id res chain seq x y z
N MET A 1 14.55 31.67 18.98
CA MET A 1 14.29 31.52 20.43
C MET A 1 13.06 30.64 20.63
N PHE A 2 13.27 29.46 21.22
CA PHE A 2 12.20 28.54 21.57
C PHE A 2 11.57 29.01 22.89
N THR A 3 10.40 29.63 22.80
CA THR A 3 9.63 30.02 23.99
C THR A 3 8.87 28.80 24.50
N THR A 4 8.64 28.71 25.81
CA THR A 4 7.91 27.59 26.44
C THR A 4 6.58 27.27 25.72
N GLY A 5 5.80 28.29 25.34
CA GLY A 5 4.55 28.09 24.60
C GLY A 5 4.71 27.46 23.21
N ARG A 6 5.82 27.71 22.52
CA ARG A 6 6.11 27.10 21.21
C ARG A 6 6.50 25.63 21.35
N ILE A 7 7.22 25.28 22.41
CA ILE A 7 7.60 23.89 22.71
C ILE A 7 6.36 23.06 23.03
N VAL A 8 5.47 23.57 23.88
CA VAL A 8 4.21 22.89 24.24
C VAL A 8 3.34 22.68 23.00
N PHE A 9 3.17 23.72 22.17
CA PHE A 9 2.44 23.60 20.90
C PHE A 9 3.05 22.55 19.98
N ALA A 10 4.37 22.54 19.80
CA ALA A 10 5.05 21.58 18.94
C ALA A 10 4.85 20.13 19.39
N ILE A 11 4.93 19.87 20.71
CA ILE A 11 4.71 18.54 21.28
C ILE A 11 3.25 18.11 21.06
N CYS A 12 2.28 18.97 21.37
CA CYS A 12 0.87 18.67 21.13
C CYS A 12 0.59 18.40 19.65
N PHE A 13 1.14 19.21 18.76
CA PHE A 13 1.00 19.04 17.32
C PHE A 13 1.57 17.70 16.86
N ILE A 14 2.79 17.33 17.28
CA ILE A 14 3.43 16.07 16.92
C ILE A 14 2.59 14.87 17.39
N ILE A 15 2.09 14.89 18.63
CA ILE A 15 1.29 13.78 19.17
C ILE A 15 0.01 13.59 18.33
N VAL A 16 -0.72 14.68 18.08
CA VAL A 16 -1.95 14.64 17.28
C VAL A 16 -1.64 14.19 15.85
N PHE A 17 -0.62 14.77 15.23
CA PHE A 17 -0.22 14.46 13.86
C PHE A 17 0.19 12.99 13.68
N VAL A 18 1.05 12.47 14.58
CA VAL A 18 1.46 11.05 14.56
C VAL A 18 0.26 10.13 14.82
N GLY A 19 -0.64 10.51 15.74
CA GLY A 19 -1.89 9.77 15.96
C GLY A 19 -2.74 9.66 14.70
N PHE A 20 -2.92 10.77 13.97
CA PHE A 20 -3.62 10.77 12.68
C PHE A 20 -2.90 9.94 11.61
N MET A 21 -1.57 9.99 11.54
CA MET A 21 -0.80 9.14 10.62
C MET A 21 -1.04 7.66 10.88
N ILE A 22 -0.95 7.23 12.15
CA ILE A 22 -1.18 5.83 12.54
C ILE A 22 -2.60 5.40 12.15
N PHE A 23 -3.60 6.23 12.45
CA PHE A 23 -4.99 5.96 12.09
C PHE A 23 -5.17 5.81 10.57
N SER A 24 -4.55 6.69 9.77
CA SER A 24 -4.58 6.61 8.31
C SER A 24 -3.96 5.30 7.81
N TYR A 25 -2.77 4.94 8.31
CA TYR A 25 -2.07 3.72 7.90
C TYR A 25 -2.86 2.44 8.22
N ILE A 26 -3.52 2.37 9.37
CA ILE A 26 -4.35 1.20 9.72
C ILE A 26 -5.53 1.07 8.76
N LYS A 27 -6.18 2.20 8.44
CA LYS A 27 -7.32 2.23 7.52
C LYS A 27 -6.90 1.87 6.09
N ASP A 28 -5.76 2.36 5.64
CA ASP A 28 -5.20 2.06 4.32
C ASP A 28 -4.73 0.61 4.22
N ALA A 29 -4.11 0.06 5.25
CA ALA A 29 -3.75 -1.36 5.29
C ALA A 29 -4.99 -2.26 5.19
N LYS A 30 -6.09 -1.89 5.86
CA LYS A 30 -7.36 -2.59 5.74
C LYS A 30 -7.95 -2.45 4.33
N SER A 31 -7.89 -1.27 3.74
CA SER A 31 -8.35 -1.00 2.36
C SER A 31 -7.56 -1.78 1.31
N HIS A 32 -6.23 -1.84 1.46
CA HIS A 32 -5.35 -2.62 0.59
C HIS A 32 -5.72 -4.11 0.60
N SER A 33 -6.02 -4.65 1.78
CA SER A 33 -6.46 -6.05 1.92
C SER A 33 -7.82 -6.34 1.29
N ILE A 34 -8.67 -5.33 1.07
CA ILE A 34 -10.02 -5.48 0.50
C ILE A 34 -9.97 -5.32 -1.03
N HIS A 35 -9.29 -4.27 -1.53
CA HIS A 35 -9.26 -3.95 -2.96
C HIS A 35 -8.15 -4.67 -3.75
N TYR A 36 -7.07 -5.09 -3.08
CA TYR A 36 -5.97 -5.84 -3.70
C TYR A 36 -5.94 -7.31 -3.29
N LYS A 37 -6.96 -7.80 -2.56
CA LYS A 37 -7.07 -9.22 -2.21
C LYS A 37 -7.11 -10.04 -3.50
N ASN A 38 -6.19 -10.99 -3.62
CA ASN A 38 -6.04 -11.87 -4.78
C ASN A 38 -5.64 -11.18 -6.09
N THR A 39 -5.48 -9.86 -6.17
CA THR A 39 -5.03 -9.18 -7.40
C THR A 39 -3.68 -9.71 -7.86
N ALA A 40 -2.73 -9.88 -6.93
CA ALA A 40 -1.44 -10.50 -7.23
C ALA A 40 -1.58 -11.94 -7.76
N LYS A 41 -2.56 -12.70 -7.26
CA LYS A 41 -2.85 -14.07 -7.71
C LYS A 41 -3.40 -14.07 -9.14
N TYR A 42 -4.38 -13.22 -9.43
CA TYR A 42 -4.97 -13.12 -10.77
C TYR A 42 -3.99 -12.59 -11.81
N VAL A 43 -3.18 -11.57 -11.47
CA VAL A 43 -2.13 -11.05 -12.34
C VAL A 43 -1.04 -12.10 -12.59
N GLY A 44 -0.65 -12.85 -11.56
CA GLY A 44 0.31 -13.96 -11.70
C GLY A 44 -0.21 -15.06 -12.63
N ILE A 45 -1.48 -15.47 -12.48
CA ILE A 45 -2.11 -16.46 -13.37
C ILE A 45 -2.12 -15.92 -14.81
N ALA A 46 -2.56 -14.68 -15.02
CA ALA A 46 -2.61 -14.08 -16.35
C ALA A 46 -1.22 -14.04 -17.02
N LEU A 47 -0.18 -13.65 -16.28
CA LEU A 47 1.20 -13.65 -16.77
C LEU A 47 1.68 -15.06 -17.17
N ILE A 48 1.47 -16.05 -16.31
CA ILE A 48 1.87 -17.44 -16.59
C ILE A 48 1.11 -17.96 -17.83
N THR A 49 -0.19 -17.69 -17.92
CA THR A 49 -1.01 -18.07 -19.07
C THR A 49 -0.51 -17.40 -20.35
N THR A 50 -0.22 -16.10 -20.33
CA THR A 50 0.33 -15.38 -21.49
C THR A 50 1.67 -15.98 -21.93
N ILE A 51 2.59 -16.24 -21.00
CA ILE A 51 3.89 -16.83 -21.31
C ILE A 51 3.71 -18.25 -21.88
N ALA A 52 2.84 -19.06 -21.31
CA ALA A 52 2.55 -20.41 -21.80
C ALA A 52 2.02 -20.39 -23.24
N VAL A 53 1.08 -19.48 -23.54
CA VAL A 53 0.53 -19.30 -24.89
C VAL A 53 1.62 -18.88 -25.89
N LEU A 54 2.51 -17.96 -25.50
CA LEU A 54 3.63 -17.54 -26.35
C LEU A 54 4.65 -18.66 -26.61
N ILE A 55 4.87 -19.52 -25.63
CA ILE A 55 5.76 -20.68 -25.80
C ILE A 55 5.08 -21.72 -26.71
N LEU A 56 3.80 -22.01 -26.49
CA LEU A 56 3.01 -22.94 -27.29
C LEU A 56 2.87 -22.49 -28.75
N SER A 57 2.71 -21.18 -29.00
CA SER A 57 2.60 -20.65 -30.36
C SER A 57 3.85 -20.95 -31.19
N LYS A 58 5.05 -20.98 -30.59
CA LYS A 58 6.31 -21.36 -31.25
C LYS A 58 6.33 -22.82 -31.73
N TYR A 59 5.53 -23.70 -31.16
CA TYR A 59 5.47 -25.11 -31.56
C TYR A 59 4.32 -25.40 -32.54
N ILE A 60 3.35 -24.49 -32.63
CA ILE A 60 2.17 -24.60 -33.51
C ILE A 60 2.40 -23.87 -34.85
N PHE A 61 3.18 -22.78 -34.85
CA PHE A 61 3.56 -21.99 -36.02
C PHE A 61 5.07 -22.12 -36.27
#